data_AF-A0A6G0W3P5-F1
#
_entry.id   AF-A0A6G0W3P5-F1
#
_cell.length_a   1.000
_cell.length_b   1.000
_cell.length_c   1.000
_cell.angle_alpha   90.00
_cell.angle_beta   90.00
_cell.angle_gamma   90.00
#
_symmetry.space_group_name_H-M   'P 1'
#
loop_
_entity.id
_entity.type
_entity.pdbx_description
1 polymer ?
#
loop_
_entity_poly.entity_id
_entity_poly.type
_entity_poly.pdbx_seq_one_letter_code
_entity_poly.pdbx_strand_id
1 'polypeptide(L)'
;MNLIVICGMQPLAGRGSIEVASILYKFIQGKIHYNITHLITYSDTCSGQNRNINIALMFMFALQNHPSLQMVDQKFLVPGHTHLECDSDHSRIERCKKQSESTISIPNDWYNFVRNVRGKIPLKVIEMEQIDFKSFSSLLSGPLVKRALDTDKEKINWLKMTWIRYGKIFGIIQFQYTLNKEAPFRILDLRKGPMRTRNRAELTSGVSNIRLPLTYNGPLSIDSEKKKDLISLLPLLDPIYHQLYKDLKTNTRAAMIQQSDEESSFED
;
A
#
# COMPACT_ATOMS: atom_id res chain seq x y z
N MET A 1 1.31 -8.94 17.59
CA MET A 1 2.59 -8.32 17.17
C MET A 1 2.21 -7.06 16.41
N ASN A 2 2.55 -5.90 16.95
CA ASN A 2 2.12 -4.64 16.34
C ASN A 2 3.24 -4.17 15.44
N LEU A 3 2.96 -4.24 14.14
CA LEU A 3 3.91 -3.88 13.12
C LEU A 3 3.54 -2.51 12.58
N ILE A 4 4.50 -1.60 12.63
CA ILE A 4 4.38 -0.31 11.94
C ILE A 4 5.38 -0.36 10.80
N VAL A 5 4.85 -0.35 9.59
CA VAL A 5 5.68 -0.19 8.40
C VAL A 5 5.75 1.29 8.10
N ILE A 6 6.94 1.86 8.28
CA ILE A 6 7.20 3.24 7.92
C ILE A 6 7.68 3.21 6.48
N CYS A 7 6.86 3.73 5.57
CA CYS A 7 7.30 3.99 4.22
C CYS A 7 8.28 5.17 4.29
N GLY A 8 9.46 4.98 3.68
CA GLY A 8 10.50 6.00 3.67
C GLY A 8 10.09 7.29 2.97
N MET A 9 11.05 8.19 2.92
CA MET A 9 10.98 9.52 2.31
C MET A 9 10.20 9.53 0.99
N GLN A 10 9.44 10.60 0.73
CA GLN A 10 8.60 10.76 -0.48
C GLN A 10 9.31 10.46 -1.84
N PRO A 11 10.63 10.65 -2.00
CA PRO A 11 11.36 10.21 -3.20
C PRO A 11 11.35 8.69 -3.45
N LEU A 12 11.09 7.87 -2.43
CA LEU A 12 11.08 6.41 -2.54
C LEU A 12 9.74 5.89 -3.09
N ALA A 13 8.63 6.42 -2.59
CA ALA A 13 7.28 6.01 -2.98
C ALA A 13 6.21 7.02 -2.56
N GLY A 14 5.05 6.95 -3.22
CA GLY A 14 3.84 7.68 -2.87
C GLY A 14 3.16 7.19 -1.57
N ARG A 15 1.87 7.52 -1.40
CA ARG A 15 1.06 7.13 -0.23
C ARG A 15 -0.30 6.51 -0.62
N GLY A 16 -0.40 5.99 -1.83
CA GLY A 16 -1.62 5.41 -2.40
C GLY A 16 -1.77 3.91 -2.11
N SER A 17 -2.83 3.34 -2.68
CA SER A 17 -3.15 1.91 -2.53
C SER A 17 -2.07 0.96 -3.05
N ILE A 18 -1.27 1.36 -4.05
CA ILE A 18 -0.21 0.50 -4.61
C ILE A 18 0.94 0.35 -3.62
N GLU A 19 1.27 1.42 -2.90
CA GLU A 19 2.32 1.40 -1.88
C GLU A 19 1.89 0.57 -0.68
N VAL A 20 0.65 0.77 -0.22
CA VAL A 20 0.05 -0.03 0.86
C VAL A 20 0.02 -1.51 0.47
N ALA A 21 -0.38 -1.83 -0.76
CA ALA A 21 -0.36 -3.20 -1.27
C ALA A 21 1.06 -3.80 -1.22
N SER A 22 2.06 -3.07 -1.68
CA SER A 22 3.47 -3.55 -1.70
C SER A 22 4.01 -3.80 -0.29
N ILE A 23 3.68 -2.90 0.65
CA ILE A 23 4.01 -3.04 2.07
C ILE A 23 3.38 -4.31 2.65
N LEU A 24 2.07 -4.50 2.45
CA LEU A 24 1.36 -5.68 2.93
C LEU A 24 1.89 -6.97 2.31
N TYR A 25 2.24 -6.94 1.03
CA TYR A 25 2.83 -8.08 0.34
C TYR A 25 4.18 -8.49 0.97
N LYS A 26 5.10 -7.52 1.19
CA LYS A 26 6.39 -7.77 1.84
C LYS A 26 6.20 -8.33 3.24
N PHE A 27 5.20 -7.82 3.98
CA PHE A 27 4.84 -8.36 5.29
C PHE A 27 4.35 -9.81 5.21
N ILE A 28 3.38 -10.10 4.35
CA ILE A 28 2.80 -11.44 4.22
C ILE A 28 3.88 -12.46 3.84
N GLN A 29 4.70 -12.17 2.84
CA GLN A 29 5.73 -13.11 2.39
C GLN A 29 6.90 -13.26 3.38
N GLY A 30 7.21 -12.21 4.15
CA GLY A 30 8.42 -12.19 4.98
C GLY A 30 8.20 -12.38 6.49
N LYS A 31 6.95 -12.40 6.98
CA LYS A 31 6.64 -12.44 8.42
C LYS A 31 5.55 -13.43 8.81
N ILE A 32 4.67 -13.83 7.89
CA ILE A 32 3.69 -14.86 8.18
C ILE A 32 4.39 -16.22 8.19
N HIS A 33 4.16 -16.98 9.27
CA HIS A 33 4.81 -18.26 9.47
C HIS A 33 4.17 -19.35 8.59
N TYR A 34 4.96 -20.33 8.16
CA TYR A 34 4.55 -21.38 7.22
C TYR A 34 3.56 -22.41 7.79
N ASN A 35 3.11 -22.25 9.03
CA ASN A 35 2.03 -23.05 9.63
C ASN A 35 0.67 -22.35 9.55
N ILE A 36 0.63 -21.06 9.20
CA ILE A 36 -0.61 -20.29 9.10
C ILE A 36 -1.24 -20.61 7.74
N THR A 37 -2.46 -21.13 7.78
CA THR A 37 -3.25 -21.47 6.59
C THR A 37 -4.37 -20.45 6.32
N HIS A 38 -4.81 -19.73 7.35
CA HIS A 38 -5.87 -18.73 7.25
C HIS A 38 -5.42 -17.42 7.90
N LEU A 39 -5.39 -16.37 7.09
CA LEU A 39 -5.09 -15.02 7.55
C LEU A 39 -6.38 -14.20 7.61
N ILE A 40 -6.67 -13.60 8.76
CA ILE A 40 -7.78 -12.65 8.91
C ILE A 40 -7.18 -11.26 9.12
N THR A 41 -7.55 -10.31 8.28
CA THR A 41 -7.13 -8.91 8.41
C THR A 41 -8.32 -8.03 8.76
N TYR A 42 -8.07 -7.03 9.59
CA TYR A 42 -9.02 -5.97 9.89
C TYR A 42 -8.47 -4.66 9.34
N SER A 43 -9.24 -4.00 8.49
CA SER A 43 -8.84 -2.75 7.84
C SER A 43 -9.87 -1.66 8.09
N ASP A 44 -9.40 -0.40 8.06
CA ASP A 44 -10.29 0.75 7.98
C ASP A 44 -11.06 0.75 6.64
N THR A 45 -12.04 1.64 6.53
CA THR A 45 -12.89 1.75 5.35
C THR A 45 -12.33 2.68 4.28
N CYS A 46 -11.04 3.03 4.33
CA CYS A 46 -10.42 3.99 3.41
C CYS A 46 -10.35 3.41 1.99
N SER A 47 -11.18 3.94 1.08
CA SER A 47 -11.24 3.47 -0.31
C SER A 47 -9.94 3.70 -1.07
N GLY A 48 -9.29 4.86 -0.85
CA GLY A 48 -8.04 5.23 -1.52
C GLY A 48 -6.86 4.33 -1.16
N GLN A 49 -6.89 3.66 -0.01
CA GLN A 49 -5.78 2.87 0.52
C GLN A 49 -6.13 1.39 0.67
N ASN A 50 -7.15 1.06 1.46
CA ASN A 50 -7.41 -0.30 1.95
C ASN A 50 -8.58 -1.02 1.23
N ARG A 51 -9.60 -0.27 0.80
CA ARG A 51 -10.83 -0.81 0.19
C ARG A 51 -10.88 -0.53 -1.32
N ASN A 52 -10.02 -1.23 -2.07
CA ASN A 52 -9.94 -1.11 -3.52
C ASN A 52 -9.42 -2.40 -4.18
N ILE A 53 -9.50 -2.44 -5.51
CA ILE A 53 -9.08 -3.58 -6.32
C ILE A 53 -7.57 -3.87 -6.22
N ASN A 54 -6.70 -2.87 -5.99
CA ASN A 54 -5.25 -3.10 -5.92
C ASN A 54 -4.90 -3.96 -4.70
N ILE A 55 -5.52 -3.69 -3.55
CA ILE A 55 -5.37 -4.49 -2.33
C ILE A 55 -5.91 -5.90 -2.53
N ALA A 56 -7.06 -6.04 -3.21
CA ALA A 56 -7.63 -7.35 -3.52
C ALA A 56 -6.71 -8.19 -4.42
N LEU A 57 -6.14 -7.59 -5.46
CA LEU A 57 -5.16 -8.22 -6.34
C LEU A 57 -3.91 -8.66 -5.58
N MET A 58 -3.43 -7.81 -4.68
CA MET A 58 -2.29 -8.11 -3.82
C MET A 58 -2.57 -9.31 -2.93
N PHE A 59 -3.72 -9.38 -2.24
CA PHE A 59 -4.03 -10.52 -1.38
C PHE A 59 -4.14 -11.82 -2.17
N MET A 60 -4.79 -11.81 -3.33
CA MET A 60 -4.82 -12.99 -4.20
C MET A 60 -3.41 -13.42 -4.62
N PHE A 61 -2.58 -12.47 -5.04
CA PHE A 61 -1.21 -12.77 -5.47
C PHE A 61 -0.33 -13.26 -4.31
N ALA A 62 -0.45 -12.65 -3.12
CA ALA A 62 0.25 -13.07 -1.92
C ALA A 62 -0.13 -14.49 -1.50
N LEU A 63 -1.42 -14.83 -1.56
CA LEU A 63 -1.93 -16.17 -1.24
C LEU A 63 -1.37 -17.24 -2.19
N GLN A 64 -1.22 -16.94 -3.48
CA GLN A 64 -0.61 -17.87 -4.44
C GLN A 64 0.87 -18.11 -4.15
N ASN A 65 1.61 -17.07 -3.78
CA ASN A 65 3.05 -17.14 -3.59
C ASN A 65 3.47 -17.60 -2.18
N HIS A 66 2.55 -17.60 -1.21
CA HIS A 66 2.83 -18.08 0.14
C HIS A 66 2.65 -19.60 0.23
N PRO A 67 3.61 -20.33 0.83
CA PRO A 67 3.63 -21.80 0.80
C PRO A 67 2.43 -22.44 1.53
N SER A 68 2.00 -21.85 2.65
CA SER A 68 0.98 -22.46 3.52
C SER A 68 -0.40 -21.81 3.48
N LEU A 69 -0.51 -20.54 3.05
CA LEU A 69 -1.76 -19.80 3.15
C LEU A 69 -2.76 -20.34 2.12
N GLN A 70 -3.93 -20.76 2.60
CA GLN A 70 -5.04 -21.28 1.79
C GLN A 70 -6.16 -20.26 1.64
N MET A 71 -6.34 -19.39 2.65
CA MET A 71 -7.42 -18.42 2.70
C MET A 71 -6.95 -17.11 3.33
N VAL A 72 -7.46 -16.00 2.80
CA VAL A 72 -7.33 -14.68 3.42
C VAL A 72 -8.74 -14.07 3.52
N ASP A 73 -9.13 -13.66 4.72
CA ASP A 73 -10.36 -12.92 4.98
C ASP A 73 -10.00 -11.47 5.36
N GLN A 74 -10.28 -10.53 4.46
CA GLN A 74 -10.19 -9.11 4.72
C GLN A 74 -11.54 -8.58 5.20
N LYS A 75 -11.59 -8.19 6.47
CA LYS A 75 -12.78 -7.62 7.11
C LYS A 75 -12.57 -6.13 7.32
N PHE A 76 -13.64 -5.38 7.14
CA PHE A 76 -13.64 -3.95 7.38
C PHE A 76 -14.43 -3.60 8.62
N LEU A 77 -13.91 -2.67 9.40
CA LEU A 77 -14.61 -2.17 10.58
C LEU A 77 -15.85 -1.36 10.18
N VAL A 78 -16.86 -1.42 11.05
CA VAL A 78 -18.09 -0.63 10.89
C VAL A 78 -17.80 0.81 11.34
N PRO A 79 -18.27 1.84 10.61
CA PRO A 79 -18.17 3.23 11.05
C PRO A 79 -18.72 3.40 12.48
N GLY A 80 -17.98 4.08 13.36
CA GLY A 80 -18.33 4.25 14.77
C GLY A 80 -17.66 3.25 15.74
N HIS A 81 -17.05 2.17 15.23
CA HIS A 81 -16.25 1.22 16.01
C HIS A 81 -14.84 1.06 15.41
N THR A 82 -14.20 2.19 15.09
CA THR A 82 -12.96 2.26 14.30
C THR A 82 -11.68 2.31 15.13
N HIS A 83 -11.72 1.97 16.43
CA HIS A 83 -10.51 1.94 17.26
C HIS A 83 -9.59 0.80 16.84
N LEU A 84 -8.67 1.07 15.91
CA LEU A 84 -7.63 0.13 15.53
C LEU A 84 -6.46 0.25 16.51
N GLU A 85 -5.80 -0.88 16.79
CA GLU A 85 -4.55 -0.86 17.57
C GLU A 85 -3.50 0.05 16.93
N CYS A 86 -3.54 0.15 15.60
CA CYS A 86 -2.74 1.07 14.81
C CYS A 86 -2.84 2.53 15.29
N ASP A 87 -4.05 3.02 15.63
CA ASP A 87 -4.24 4.40 16.07
C ASP A 87 -3.61 4.64 17.45
N SER A 88 -3.67 3.62 18.30
CA SER A 88 -3.04 3.65 19.63
C SER A 88 -1.52 3.69 19.50
N ASP A 89 -0.96 2.94 18.56
CA ASP A 89 0.46 2.92 18.25
C ASP A 89 0.95 4.25 17.66
N HIS A 90 0.20 4.86 16.73
CA HIS A 90 0.50 6.19 16.20
C HIS A 90 0.47 7.26 17.30
N SER A 91 -0.58 7.24 18.13
CA SER A 91 -0.72 8.15 19.28
C SER A 91 0.45 8.00 20.25
N ARG A 92 0.92 6.76 20.47
CA ARG A 92 2.10 6.48 21.30
C ARG A 92 3.38 7.07 20.71
N ILE A 93 3.63 6.87 19.41
CA ILE A 93 4.79 7.45 18.72
C ILE A 93 4.77 8.97 18.83
N GLU A 94 3.63 9.60 18.54
CA GLU A 94 3.47 11.05 18.58
C GLU A 94 3.72 11.59 19.98
N ARG A 95 3.17 10.94 21.01
CA ARG A 95 3.40 11.31 22.41
C ARG A 95 4.89 11.20 22.78
N CYS A 96 5.52 10.08 22.43
CA CYS A 96 6.96 9.91 22.67
C CYS A 96 7.78 10.99 21.95
N LYS A 97 7.40 11.36 20.73
CA LYS A 97 8.12 12.38 19.95
C LYS A 97 8.02 13.77 20.57
N LYS A 98 6.84 14.12 21.10
CA LYS A 98 6.63 15.39 21.83
C LYS A 98 7.40 15.46 23.14
N GLN A 99 7.66 14.33 23.77
CA GLN A 99 8.40 14.24 25.04
C GLN A 99 9.91 14.07 24.84
N SER A 100 10.35 13.68 23.64
CA SER A 100 11.77 13.48 23.33
C SER A 100 12.42 14.77 22.81
N GLU A 101 13.63 15.06 23.27
CA GLU A 101 14.51 16.08 22.70
C GLU A 101 15.17 15.65 21.38
N SER A 102 14.98 14.39 20.96
CA SER A 102 15.56 13.84 19.73
C SER A 102 15.16 14.67 18.52
N THR A 103 16.14 15.26 17.86
CA THR A 103 15.97 15.90 16.56
C THR A 103 15.81 14.82 15.49
N ILE A 104 14.85 15.03 14.58
CA ILE A 104 14.65 14.14 13.45
C ILE A 104 14.97 14.95 12.20
N SER A 105 16.14 14.66 11.63
CA SER A 105 16.71 15.41 10.53
C SER A 105 16.66 14.62 9.23
N ILE A 106 16.65 13.29 9.30
CA ILE A 106 16.52 12.41 8.13
C ILE A 106 15.53 11.26 8.37
N PRO A 107 15.01 10.62 7.32
CA PRO A 107 14.09 9.47 7.46
C PRO A 107 14.65 8.32 8.29
N ASN A 108 15.96 8.12 8.26
CA ASN A 108 16.61 7.08 9.05
C ASN A 108 16.44 7.32 10.55
N ASP A 109 16.41 8.58 10.98
CA ASP A 109 16.17 8.94 12.37
C ASP A 109 14.76 8.56 12.79
N TRP A 110 13.76 8.67 11.89
CA TRP A 110 12.42 8.17 12.15
C TRP A 110 12.40 6.66 12.37
N TYR A 111 13.13 5.89 11.57
CA TYR A 111 13.20 4.43 11.76
C TYR A 111 13.79 4.07 13.12
N ASN A 112 14.90 4.70 13.49
CA ASN A 112 15.57 4.47 14.77
C ASN A 112 14.71 4.95 15.95
N PHE A 113 14.07 6.11 15.81
CA PHE A 113 13.17 6.64 16.81
C PHE A 113 12.01 5.66 17.09
N VAL A 114 11.30 5.23 16.05
CA VAL A 114 10.13 4.34 16.21
C VAL A 114 10.52 2.96 16.74
N ARG A 115 11.71 2.43 16.38
CA ARG A 115 12.25 1.19 16.98
C ARG A 115 12.44 1.31 18.49
N ASN A 116 12.79 2.49 18.97
CA ASN A 116 13.10 2.75 20.38
C ASN A 116 11.89 3.21 21.21
N VAL A 117 10.72 3.41 20.57
CA VAL A 117 9.48 3.75 21.29
C VAL A 117 9.08 2.60 22.20
N ARG A 118 9.12 2.85 23.52
CA ARG A 118 8.78 1.86 24.55
C ARG A 118 7.27 1.61 24.58
N GLY A 119 6.88 0.35 24.74
CA GLY A 119 5.48 -0.05 24.84
C GLY A 119 5.31 -1.50 25.24
N LYS A 120 4.07 -1.91 25.55
CA LYS A 120 3.74 -3.31 25.92
C LYS A 120 4.18 -4.31 24.85
N ILE A 121 4.00 -3.94 23.58
CA ILE A 121 4.44 -4.71 22.42
C ILE A 121 5.49 -3.85 21.69
N PRO A 122 6.72 -4.37 21.50
CA PRO A 122 7.76 -3.65 20.80
C PRO A 122 7.39 -3.44 19.33
N LEU A 123 7.66 -2.24 18.82
CA LEU A 123 7.41 -1.90 17.43
C LEU A 123 8.55 -2.42 16.57
N LYS A 124 8.20 -3.16 15.53
CA LYS A 124 9.17 -3.58 14.51
C LYS A 124 9.00 -2.70 13.28
N VAL A 125 10.08 -2.02 12.90
CA VAL A 125 10.13 -1.20 11.69
C VAL A 125 10.70 -2.04 10.55
N ILE A 126 9.93 -2.15 9.47
CA ILE A 126 10.38 -2.73 8.20
C ILE A 126 10.67 -1.57 7.26
N GLU A 127 11.92 -1.48 6.82
CA GLU A 127 12.33 -0.51 5.82
C GLU A 127 11.93 -1.00 4.42
N MET A 128 11.41 -0.07 3.63
CA MET A 128 10.99 -0.29 2.25
C MET A 128 11.97 0.37 1.31
N GLU A 129 12.42 -0.38 0.32
CA GLU A 129 13.27 0.09 -0.78
C GLU A 129 12.43 0.26 -2.05
N GLN A 130 12.95 0.99 -3.02
CA GLN A 130 12.24 1.23 -4.27
C GLN A 130 11.85 -0.07 -5.01
N ILE A 131 12.71 -1.10 -4.91
CA ILE A 131 12.49 -2.42 -5.53
C ILE A 131 11.34 -3.21 -4.87
N ASP A 132 10.92 -2.83 -3.66
CA ASP A 132 9.82 -3.50 -2.97
C ASP A 132 8.45 -3.07 -3.52
N PHE A 133 8.38 -1.90 -4.18
CA PHE A 133 7.13 -1.37 -4.72
C PHE A 133 6.77 -2.03 -6.04
N LYS A 134 5.72 -2.86 -6.01
CA LYS A 134 5.27 -3.68 -7.13
C LYS A 134 3.91 -3.23 -7.62
N SER A 135 3.75 -3.25 -8.94
CA SER A 135 2.51 -2.85 -9.59
C SER A 135 1.58 -4.05 -9.76
N PHE A 136 0.69 -4.26 -8.78
CA PHE A 136 -0.34 -5.32 -8.83
C PHE A 136 -1.42 -5.05 -9.89
N SER A 137 -1.60 -3.79 -10.30
CA SER A 137 -2.56 -3.44 -11.35
C SER A 137 -2.22 -4.05 -12.71
N SER A 138 -0.94 -4.40 -12.95
CA SER A 138 -0.51 -5.14 -14.14
C SER A 138 -1.24 -6.48 -14.33
N LEU A 139 -1.72 -7.09 -13.25
CA LEU A 139 -2.53 -8.32 -13.28
C LEU A 139 -3.87 -8.12 -14.00
N LEU A 140 -4.40 -6.89 -14.02
CA LEU A 140 -5.63 -6.54 -14.76
C LEU A 140 -5.38 -6.27 -16.24
N SER A 141 -4.14 -5.97 -16.62
CA SER A 141 -3.76 -5.88 -18.04
C SER A 141 -3.50 -7.27 -18.62
N GLY A 142 -2.97 -8.19 -17.79
CA GLY A 142 -2.66 -9.58 -18.15
C GLY A 142 -3.83 -10.56 -17.93
N PRO A 143 -3.80 -11.42 -16.90
CA PRO A 143 -4.75 -12.53 -16.74
C PRO A 143 -6.16 -12.14 -16.29
N LEU A 144 -6.33 -10.97 -15.68
CA LEU A 144 -7.59 -10.53 -15.07
C LEU A 144 -8.21 -9.35 -15.81
N VAL A 145 -9.48 -9.05 -15.54
CA VAL A 145 -10.24 -7.90 -16.05
C VAL A 145 -11.09 -7.32 -14.93
N LYS A 146 -11.16 -5.98 -14.86
CA LYS A 146 -12.09 -5.30 -13.95
C LYS A 146 -13.53 -5.57 -14.38
N ARG A 147 -14.37 -5.98 -13.44
CA ARG A 147 -15.82 -6.13 -13.66
C ARG A 147 -16.60 -5.22 -12.72
N ALA A 148 -17.68 -4.64 -13.25
CA ALA A 148 -18.63 -3.83 -12.49
C ALA A 148 -19.82 -4.65 -11.96
N LEU A 149 -20.02 -5.84 -12.51
CA LEU A 149 -21.06 -6.78 -12.15
C LEU A 149 -20.45 -8.04 -11.55
N ASP A 150 -21.18 -8.69 -10.66
CA ASP A 150 -20.82 -10.00 -10.12
C ASP A 150 -21.30 -11.15 -11.02
N THR A 151 -21.13 -12.39 -10.57
CA THR A 151 -21.58 -13.58 -11.31
C THR A 151 -23.10 -13.63 -11.49
N ASP A 152 -23.87 -13.01 -10.60
CA ASP A 152 -25.34 -12.93 -10.65
C ASP A 152 -25.84 -11.72 -11.48
N LYS A 153 -24.92 -11.00 -12.15
CA LYS A 153 -25.17 -9.79 -12.96
C LYS A 153 -25.64 -8.57 -12.16
N GLU A 154 -25.42 -8.58 -10.85
CA GLU A 154 -25.76 -7.50 -9.95
C GLU A 154 -24.60 -6.51 -9.80
N LYS A 155 -24.92 -5.22 -9.66
CA LYS A 155 -23.90 -4.16 -9.55
C LYS A 155 -23.10 -4.30 -8.25
N ILE A 156 -21.78 -4.20 -8.38
CA ILE A 156 -20.86 -4.30 -7.24
C ILE A 156 -20.60 -2.92 -6.65
N ASN A 157 -20.77 -2.80 -5.33
CA ASN A 157 -20.39 -1.60 -4.59
C ASN A 157 -19.25 -1.93 -3.61
N TRP A 158 -18.01 -1.64 -4.03
CA TRP A 158 -16.82 -1.83 -3.21
C TRP A 158 -16.91 -1.13 -1.86
N LEU A 159 -17.50 0.07 -1.80
CA LEU A 159 -17.62 0.84 -0.56
C LEU A 159 -18.56 0.21 0.46
N LYS A 160 -19.47 -0.68 0.04
CA LYS A 160 -20.37 -1.40 0.96
C LYS A 160 -19.82 -2.75 1.39
N MET A 161 -18.72 -3.22 0.80
CA MET A 161 -18.12 -4.49 1.19
C MET A 161 -17.59 -4.39 2.62
N THR A 162 -18.05 -5.31 3.46
CA THR A 162 -17.61 -5.44 4.85
C THR A 162 -16.72 -6.65 5.06
N TRP A 163 -16.82 -7.65 4.18
CA TRP A 163 -15.97 -8.83 4.19
C TRP A 163 -15.64 -9.24 2.76
N ILE A 164 -14.35 -9.35 2.46
CA ILE A 164 -13.83 -9.93 1.24
C ILE A 164 -12.97 -11.16 1.59
N ARG A 165 -13.22 -12.26 0.91
CA ARG A 165 -12.55 -13.54 1.07
C ARG A 165 -11.81 -13.90 -0.22
N TYR A 166 -10.56 -14.30 -0.04
CA TYR A 166 -9.66 -14.76 -1.09
C TYR A 166 -9.28 -16.22 -0.83
N GLY A 167 -9.32 -17.04 -1.87
CA GLY A 167 -8.92 -18.45 -1.81
C GLY A 167 -7.82 -18.79 -2.80
N LYS A 168 -7.45 -20.08 -2.88
CA LYS A 168 -6.43 -20.59 -3.81
C LYS A 168 -6.81 -20.47 -5.29
N ILE A 169 -8.07 -20.25 -5.64
CA ILE A 169 -8.44 -20.06 -7.04
C ILE A 169 -8.17 -18.61 -7.43
N PHE A 170 -7.09 -18.39 -8.17
CA PHE A 170 -6.68 -17.06 -8.59
C PHE A 170 -7.73 -16.40 -9.51
N GLY A 171 -8.05 -15.13 -9.23
CA GLY A 171 -9.01 -14.34 -9.99
C GLY A 171 -10.46 -14.45 -9.51
N ILE A 172 -10.77 -15.29 -8.52
CA ILE A 172 -12.10 -15.34 -7.90
C ILE A 172 -12.05 -14.65 -6.53
N ILE A 173 -12.95 -13.70 -6.33
CA ILE A 173 -13.14 -12.99 -5.07
C ILE A 173 -14.53 -13.32 -4.53
N GLN A 174 -14.62 -13.68 -3.25
CA GLN A 174 -15.88 -13.84 -2.54
C GLN A 174 -16.10 -12.62 -1.66
N PHE A 175 -17.29 -12.03 -1.63
CA PHE A 175 -17.54 -10.85 -0.80
C PHE A 175 -18.94 -10.83 -0.18
N GLN A 176 -19.09 -10.07 0.89
CA GLN A 176 -20.35 -9.79 1.57
C GLN A 176 -20.47 -8.31 1.90
N TYR A 177 -21.72 -7.85 1.98
CA TYR A 177 -22.07 -6.52 2.47
C TYR A 177 -22.42 -6.51 3.96
N THR A 178 -22.48 -7.68 4.60
CA THR A 178 -22.70 -7.81 6.05
C THR A 178 -21.55 -8.60 6.67
N LEU A 179 -21.34 -8.43 7.99
CA LEU A 179 -20.42 -9.24 8.77
C LEU A 179 -21.10 -10.51 9.33
N ASN A 180 -22.32 -10.81 8.90
CA ASN A 180 -23.04 -12.00 9.36
C ASN A 180 -22.41 -13.25 8.74
N LYS A 181 -21.94 -14.17 9.59
CA LYS A 181 -21.33 -15.44 9.18
C LYS A 181 -22.29 -16.33 8.39
N GLU A 182 -23.58 -16.17 8.57
CA GLU A 182 -24.64 -16.96 7.92
C GLU A 182 -25.06 -16.40 6.56
N ALA A 183 -24.69 -15.15 6.24
CA ALA A 183 -25.00 -14.57 4.95
C ALA A 183 -24.24 -15.30 3.83
N PRO A 184 -24.86 -15.53 2.66
CA PRO A 184 -24.14 -16.12 1.52
C PRO A 184 -23.11 -15.12 0.96
N PHE A 185 -21.96 -15.65 0.53
CA PHE A 185 -20.98 -14.85 -0.21
C PHE A 185 -21.44 -14.66 -1.66
N ARG A 186 -21.33 -13.42 -2.16
CA ARG A 186 -21.40 -13.12 -3.58
C ARG A 186 -20.04 -13.37 -4.23
N ILE A 187 -20.03 -13.70 -5.51
CA ILE A 187 -18.81 -14.08 -6.23
C ILE A 187 -18.51 -13.06 -7.33
N LEU A 188 -17.28 -12.55 -7.31
CA LEU A 188 -16.71 -11.70 -8.35
C LEU A 188 -15.61 -12.49 -9.08
N ASP A 189 -15.87 -12.86 -10.33
CA ASP A 189 -14.92 -13.55 -11.19
C ASP A 189 -14.19 -12.57 -12.11
N LEU A 190 -12.92 -12.29 -11.83
CA LEU A 190 -12.09 -11.36 -12.59
C LEU A 190 -11.39 -12.01 -13.80
N ARG A 191 -11.59 -13.30 -14.08
CA ARG A 191 -10.88 -13.99 -15.17
C ARG A 191 -11.39 -13.55 -16.54
N LYS A 192 -10.50 -13.53 -17.55
CA LYS A 192 -10.85 -13.24 -18.96
C LYS A 192 -11.60 -14.42 -19.61
N GLY A 193 -12.80 -14.15 -20.15
CA GLY A 193 -13.58 -15.07 -21.00
C GLY A 193 -14.20 -16.31 -20.32
N PRO A 194 -15.06 -17.07 -21.03
CA PRO A 194 -15.52 -18.39 -20.59
C PRO A 194 -14.35 -19.37 -20.71
N MET A 195 -13.69 -19.62 -19.59
CA MET A 195 -12.46 -20.41 -19.55
C MET A 195 -12.78 -21.88 -19.86
N ARG A 196 -12.26 -22.43 -20.98
CA ARG A 196 -12.28 -23.87 -21.23
C ARG A 196 -11.60 -24.60 -20.07
N THR A 197 -12.22 -25.65 -19.55
CA THR A 197 -11.90 -26.35 -18.29
C THR A 197 -10.44 -26.79 -18.17
N ARG A 198 -9.72 -26.96 -19.28
CA ARG A 198 -8.28 -27.32 -19.33
C ARG A 198 -7.34 -26.27 -18.74
N ASN A 199 -7.65 -24.97 -18.82
CA ASN A 199 -6.69 -23.90 -18.46
C ASN A 199 -6.76 -23.48 -16.97
N ARG A 200 -7.68 -24.06 -16.18
CA ARG A 200 -7.92 -23.64 -14.78
C ARG A 200 -6.77 -24.01 -13.85
N ALA A 201 -6.15 -25.18 -14.06
CA ALA A 201 -4.97 -25.61 -13.33
C ALA A 201 -3.73 -24.79 -13.77
N GLU A 202 -3.57 -24.56 -15.07
CA GLU A 202 -2.44 -23.81 -15.64
C GLU A 202 -2.37 -22.35 -15.15
N LEU A 203 -3.51 -21.66 -14.97
CA LEU A 203 -3.51 -20.29 -14.45
C LEU A 203 -3.06 -20.24 -12.98
N THR A 204 -3.46 -21.21 -12.16
CA THR A 204 -3.06 -21.27 -10.74
C THR A 204 -1.56 -21.58 -10.63
N SER A 205 -1.05 -22.51 -11.44
CA SER A 205 0.37 -22.88 -11.50
C SER A 205 1.25 -21.81 -12.18
N GLY A 206 0.68 -21.01 -13.09
CA GLY A 206 1.38 -19.96 -13.83
C GLY A 206 1.55 -18.66 -13.04
N VAL A 207 0.66 -18.37 -12.08
CA VAL A 207 0.69 -17.11 -11.31
C VAL A 207 1.93 -17.00 -10.42
N SER A 208 2.40 -18.10 -9.83
CA SER A 208 3.67 -18.13 -9.06
C SER A 208 4.89 -17.75 -9.92
N ASN A 209 4.80 -17.87 -11.24
CA ASN A 209 5.87 -17.48 -12.17
C ASN A 209 5.73 -16.04 -12.69
N ILE A 210 4.64 -15.34 -12.35
CA ILE A 210 4.44 -13.94 -12.78
C ILE A 210 5.38 -13.04 -12.01
N ARG A 211 6.32 -12.42 -12.72
CA ARG A 211 7.14 -11.32 -12.19
C ARG A 211 6.37 -10.02 -12.34
N LEU A 212 5.96 -9.44 -11.21
CA LEU A 212 5.31 -8.14 -11.19
C LEU A 212 6.32 -7.04 -11.57
N PRO A 213 5.95 -6.09 -12.44
CA PRO A 213 6.78 -4.92 -12.71
C PRO A 213 6.86 -4.02 -11.49
N LEU A 214 7.94 -3.24 -11.39
CA LEU A 214 8.08 -2.22 -10.37
C LEU A 214 7.05 -1.10 -10.59
N THR A 215 6.57 -0.51 -9.51
CA THR A 215 5.70 0.68 -9.57
C THR A 215 6.48 1.89 -10.06
N TYR A 216 7.76 1.97 -9.71
CA TYR A 216 8.63 3.09 -9.99
C TYR A 216 9.91 2.60 -10.67
N ASN A 217 10.32 3.28 -11.73
CA ASN A 217 11.56 2.97 -12.48
C ASN A 217 12.77 3.78 -11.99
N GLY A 218 12.58 4.60 -10.96
CA GLY A 218 13.60 5.47 -10.38
C GLY A 218 12.98 6.42 -9.35
N PRO A 219 13.79 7.20 -8.62
CA PRO A 219 13.31 8.06 -7.54
C PRO A 219 12.21 9.01 -8.01
N LEU A 220 11.16 9.13 -7.21
CA LEU A 220 10.06 10.04 -7.45
C LEU A 220 10.53 11.49 -7.33
N SER A 221 10.04 12.31 -8.25
CA SER A 221 10.16 13.75 -8.16
C SER A 221 9.19 14.31 -7.11
N ILE A 222 9.63 15.34 -6.41
CA ILE A 222 8.78 16.14 -5.53
C ILE A 222 8.22 17.34 -6.29
N ASP A 223 7.10 17.84 -5.80
CA ASP A 223 6.51 19.07 -6.33
C ASP A 223 7.44 20.27 -6.06
N SER A 224 7.44 21.25 -6.97
CA SER A 224 8.30 22.43 -6.85
C SER A 224 7.99 23.27 -5.62
N GLU A 225 6.71 23.41 -5.25
CA GLU A 225 6.29 24.16 -4.07
C GLU A 225 6.78 23.45 -2.81
N LYS A 226 6.62 22.12 -2.76
CA LYS A 226 7.14 21.31 -1.65
C LYS A 226 8.66 21.40 -1.53
N LYS A 227 9.39 21.43 -2.65
CA LYS A 227 10.86 21.60 -2.59
C LYS A 227 11.22 22.98 -2.04
N LYS A 228 10.52 24.03 -2.47
CA LYS A 228 10.74 25.39 -1.97
C LYS A 228 10.52 25.47 -0.45
N ASP A 229 9.45 24.86 0.04
CA ASP A 229 9.17 24.77 1.47
C ASP A 229 10.22 23.95 2.23
N LEU A 230 10.69 22.83 1.68
CA LEU A 230 11.77 22.05 2.30
C LEU A 230 13.09 22.86 2.35
N ILE A 231 13.39 23.63 1.31
CA ILE A 231 14.56 24.50 1.26
C ILE A 231 14.45 25.63 2.29
N SER A 232 13.26 26.23 2.47
CA SER A 232 13.05 27.29 3.45
C SER A 232 13.19 26.82 4.91
N LEU A 233 12.99 25.52 5.16
CA LEU A 233 13.16 24.88 6.46
C LEU A 233 14.60 24.41 6.75
N LEU A 234 15.51 24.45 5.76
CA LEU A 234 16.93 24.05 5.95
C LEU A 234 17.65 24.77 7.11
N PRO A 235 17.41 26.07 7.39
CA PRO A 235 18.04 26.74 8.52
C PRO A 235 17.73 26.10 9.89
N LEU A 236 16.66 25.30 9.99
CA LEU A 236 16.28 24.57 11.20
C LEU A 236 16.96 23.19 11.30
N LEU A 237 17.71 22.77 10.28
CA LEU A 237 18.39 21.50 10.18
C LEU A 237 19.91 21.68 10.20
N ASP A 238 20.61 20.66 10.69
CA ASP A 238 22.08 20.63 10.66
C ASP A 238 22.57 20.76 9.19
N PRO A 239 23.54 21.66 8.91
CA PRO A 239 24.14 21.84 7.60
C PRO A 239 24.58 20.56 6.88
N ILE A 240 24.96 19.52 7.62
CA ILE A 240 25.38 18.23 7.06
C ILE A 240 24.28 17.60 6.19
N TYR A 241 23.01 17.82 6.51
CA TYR A 241 21.88 17.23 5.79
C TYR A 241 21.36 18.12 4.66
N HIS A 242 21.83 19.36 4.52
CA HIS A 242 21.28 20.30 3.53
C HIS A 242 21.42 19.79 2.11
N GLN A 243 22.54 19.12 1.80
CA GLN A 243 22.81 18.59 0.46
C GLN A 243 21.77 17.53 0.06
N LEU A 244 21.36 16.67 1.00
CA LEU A 244 20.36 15.63 0.77
C LEU A 244 19.03 16.20 0.25
N TYR A 245 18.59 17.32 0.83
CA TYR A 245 17.33 17.99 0.45
C TYR A 245 17.47 18.80 -0.84
N LYS A 246 18.65 19.39 -1.09
CA LYS A 246 18.94 20.10 -2.34
C LYS A 246 18.94 19.17 -3.56
N ASP A 247 19.44 17.94 -3.38
CA ASP A 247 19.55 16.93 -4.44
C ASP A 247 18.21 16.26 -4.81
N LEU A 248 17.11 16.59 -4.11
CA LEU A 248 15.78 16.06 -4.42
C LEU A 248 15.32 16.50 -5.82
N LYS A 249 14.96 15.54 -6.67
CA LYS A 249 14.45 15.80 -8.03
C LYS A 249 13.11 16.52 -7.98
N THR A 250 12.92 17.54 -8.80
CA THR A 250 11.63 18.25 -8.95
C THR A 250 10.91 17.88 -10.24
N ASN A 251 9.58 17.85 -10.20
CA ASN A 251 8.77 17.74 -11.40
C ASN A 251 8.71 19.10 -12.10
N THR A 252 9.52 19.25 -13.15
CA THR A 252 9.54 20.46 -13.98
C THR A 252 8.37 20.46 -14.95
N ARG A 253 7.14 20.62 -14.45
CA ARG A 253 6.04 21.17 -15.27
C ARG A 253 5.85 22.67 -15.03
N ALA A 254 6.36 23.18 -13.90
CA ALA A 254 6.26 24.59 -13.53
C ALA A 254 7.51 25.44 -13.85
N ALA A 255 8.73 24.87 -13.90
CA ALA A 255 9.93 25.71 -14.14
C ALA A 255 10.08 26.19 -15.59
N MET A 256 9.36 25.58 -16.55
CA MET A 256 9.29 26.12 -17.92
C MET A 256 8.35 27.34 -18.03
N ILE A 257 7.40 27.50 -17.10
CA ILE A 257 6.46 28.64 -17.11
C ILE A 257 7.10 29.86 -16.43
N GLN A 258 7.90 29.65 -15.38
CA GLN A 258 8.61 30.75 -14.72
C GLN A 258 9.77 31.31 -15.56
N GLN A 259 10.42 30.49 -16.41
CA GLN A 259 11.43 31.00 -17.35
C GLN A 259 10.81 31.80 -18.49
N SER A 260 9.60 31.44 -18.97
CA SER A 260 8.93 32.23 -20.02
C SER A 260 8.38 33.56 -19.51
N ASP A 261 7.92 33.61 -18.26
CA ASP A 261 7.36 34.84 -17.68
C ASP A 261 8.46 35.84 -17.27
N GLU A 262 9.63 35.38 -16.84
CA GLU A 262 10.78 36.26 -16.57
C GLU A 262 11.43 36.79 -17.86
N GLU A 263 11.59 35.98 -18.91
CA GLU A 263 12.12 36.46 -20.21
C GLU A 263 11.18 37.46 -20.91
N SER A 264 9.86 37.36 -20.73
CA SER A 264 8.91 38.35 -21.28
C SER A 264 8.85 39.70 -20.54
N SER A 265 9.54 39.82 -19.39
CA SER A 265 9.54 41.04 -18.57
C SER A 265 10.78 41.93 -18.76
N PHE A 266 11.70 41.53 -19.64
CA PHE A 266 12.92 42.27 -19.99
C PHE A 266 12.94 42.82 -21.43
N GLU A 267 11.85 42.64 -22.19
CA GLU A 267 11.62 43.28 -23.48
C GLU A 267 10.35 44.13 -23.42
N ASP A 268 10.44 45.31 -22.79
CA ASP A 268 9.68 46.53 -23.11
C ASP A 268 10.24 47.75 -22.35
#